data_AF-A0AAD5MTZ0-F1
#
_entry.id   AF-A0AAD5MTZ0-F1
#
_cell.length_a   1.000
_cell.length_b   1.000
_cell.length_c   1.000
_cell.angle_alpha   90.00
_cell.angle_beta   90.00
_cell.angle_gamma   90.00
#
_symmetry.space_group_name_H-M   'P 1'
#
loop_
_entity.id
_entity.type
_entity.pdbx_description
1 polymer ?
#
loop_
_entity_poly.entity_id
_entity_poly.type
_entity_poly.pdbx_seq_one_letter_code
_entity_poly.pdbx_strand_id
1 'polypeptide(L)'
;MFSTAAGSFLQIEDVDGVRIQAEFSRFIKLFVNEDGSAIYRKAIESLTEAERNTLIVDMRHVHSYSSALHETIALEFYRMYPYICEALRLAAIDACTHDVN
;
A
#
# COMPACT_ATOMS: atom_id res chain seq x y z
N MET A 1 -21.47 -4.79 -30.92
CA MET A 1 -21.69 -3.37 -30.61
C MET A 1 -22.65 -3.29 -29.45
N PHE A 2 -22.15 -3.09 -28.23
CA PHE A 2 -23.01 -2.76 -27.10
C PHE A 2 -23.05 -1.23 -27.00
N SER A 3 -24.21 -0.68 -27.35
CA SER A 3 -24.54 0.71 -27.08
C SER A 3 -24.83 0.83 -25.59
N THR A 4 -24.00 1.57 -24.85
CA THR A 4 -24.23 1.84 -23.44
C THR A 4 -24.44 3.32 -23.29
N ALA A 5 -25.66 3.70 -22.94
CA ALA A 5 -26.03 5.07 -22.59
C ALA A 5 -25.05 5.62 -21.54
N ALA A 6 -24.57 6.84 -21.78
CA ALA A 6 -23.78 7.61 -20.83
C ALA A 6 -24.67 8.03 -19.64
N GLY A 7 -25.01 7.08 -18.79
CA GLY A 7 -25.40 7.38 -17.41
C GLY A 7 -24.14 7.84 -16.70
N SER A 8 -24.11 9.09 -16.24
CA SER A 8 -23.08 9.55 -15.32
C SER A 8 -23.24 8.76 -14.02
N PHE A 9 -22.53 7.65 -13.88
CA PHE A 9 -22.43 6.93 -12.62
C PHE A 9 -21.64 7.82 -11.65
N LEU A 10 -22.29 8.27 -10.58
CA LEU A 10 -21.62 8.95 -9.47
C LEU A 10 -20.78 7.92 -8.73
N GLN A 11 -19.49 7.85 -9.05
CA GLN A 11 -18.52 7.12 -8.24
C GLN A 11 -18.27 7.93 -6.97
N ILE A 12 -18.68 7.40 -5.82
CA ILE A 12 -18.40 7.99 -4.51
C ILE A 12 -17.03 7.48 -4.06
N GLU A 13 -16.14 8.40 -3.72
CA GLU A 13 -14.82 8.08 -3.20
C GLU A 13 -14.90 7.66 -1.73
N ASP A 14 -14.21 6.58 -1.38
CA ASP A 14 -14.04 6.16 0.01
C ASP A 14 -12.90 6.98 0.65
N VAL A 15 -13.28 8.00 1.40
CA VAL A 15 -12.35 8.91 2.09
C VAL A 15 -11.46 8.16 3.07
N ASP A 16 -11.98 7.13 3.76
CA ASP A 16 -11.19 6.33 4.68
C ASP A 16 -10.19 5.46 3.92
N GLY A 17 -10.61 4.85 2.81
CA GLY A 17 -9.75 4.07 1.93
C GLY A 17 -8.56 4.88 1.42
N VAL A 18 -8.81 6.10 0.94
CA VAL A 18 -7.74 7.03 0.48
C VAL A 18 -6.81 7.42 1.63
N ARG A 19 -7.35 7.69 2.83
CA ARG A 19 -6.55 7.99 4.02
C ARG A 19 -5.62 6.82 4.37
N ILE A 20 -6.15 5.60 4.42
CA ILE A 20 -5.41 4.38 4.76
C ILE A 20 -4.37 4.05 3.69
N GLN A 21 -4.68 4.23 2.41
CA GLN A 21 -3.71 4.12 1.33
C GLN A 21 -2.50 5.01 1.56
N ALA A 22 -2.74 6.30 1.87
CA ALA A 22 -1.67 7.27 2.09
C ALA A 22 -0.85 6.94 3.36
N GLU A 23 -1.51 6.51 4.43
CA GLU A 23 -0.83 6.14 5.68
C GLU A 23 0.00 4.86 5.53
N PHE A 24 -0.55 3.84 4.89
CA PHE A 24 0.18 2.59 4.62
C PHE A 24 1.36 2.82 3.66
N SER A 25 1.20 3.68 2.65
CA SER A 25 2.29 4.08 1.76
C SER A 25 3.45 4.75 2.52
N ARG A 26 3.13 5.63 3.49
CA ARG A 26 4.15 6.23 4.36
C ARG A 26 4.82 5.19 5.25
N PHE A 27 4.05 4.28 5.84
CA PHE A 27 4.58 3.20 6.68
C PHE A 27 5.62 2.36 5.93
N ILE A 28 5.28 1.80 4.77
CA ILE A 28 6.20 0.90 4.05
C ILE A 28 7.46 1.60 3.52
N LYS A 29 7.41 2.93 3.32
CA LYS A 29 8.55 3.75 2.85
C LYS A 29 9.45 4.26 3.99
N LEU A 30 8.89 4.54 5.16
CA LEU A 30 9.56 5.24 6.25
C LEU A 30 9.84 4.37 7.48
N PHE A 31 9.20 3.22 7.61
CA PHE A 31 9.41 2.36 8.78
C PHE A 31 10.85 1.85 8.85
N VAL A 32 11.42 1.98 10.03
CA VAL A 32 12.75 1.50 10.40
C VAL A 32 12.58 0.64 11.63
N ASN A 33 13.15 -0.58 11.62
CA ASN A 33 13.09 -1.46 12.77
C ASN A 33 14.01 -0.97 13.91
N GLU A 34 13.99 -1.67 15.06
CA GLU A 34 14.81 -1.33 16.23
C GLU A 34 16.32 -1.31 15.92
N ASP A 35 16.76 -2.09 14.92
CA ASP A 35 18.16 -2.15 14.47
C ASP A 35 18.56 -1.05 13.48
N GLY A 36 17.66 -0.11 13.14
CA GLY A 36 17.94 0.94 12.17
C GLY A 36 17.80 0.52 10.70
N SER A 37 17.25 -0.66 10.41
CA SER A 37 17.06 -1.18 9.06
C SER A 37 15.68 -0.86 8.47
N ALA A 38 15.66 -0.24 7.29
CA ALA A 38 14.46 0.02 6.50
C ALA A 38 14.02 -1.25 5.73
N ILE A 39 13.58 -2.27 6.46
CA ILE A 39 13.30 -3.62 5.94
C ILE A 39 12.26 -3.64 4.81
N TYR A 40 11.20 -2.84 4.91
CA TYR A 40 10.13 -2.83 3.91
C TYR A 40 10.54 -2.12 2.63
N ARG A 41 11.35 -1.06 2.74
CA ARG A 41 11.90 -0.38 1.57
C ARG A 41 12.75 -1.32 0.73
N LYS A 42 13.69 -2.04 1.37
CA LYS A 42 14.53 -3.05 0.69
C LYS A 42 13.69 -4.16 0.08
N ALA A 43 12.64 -4.60 0.79
CA ALA A 43 11.74 -5.61 0.26
C ALA A 43 10.96 -5.12 -0.96
N ILE A 44 10.53 -3.85 -0.99
CA ILE A 44 9.87 -3.23 -2.15
C ILE A 44 10.82 -3.15 -3.35
N GLU A 45 12.08 -2.74 -3.15
CA GLU A 45 13.10 -2.72 -4.21
C GLU A 45 13.27 -4.12 -4.85
N SER A 46 13.15 -5.16 -4.03
CA SER A 46 13.24 -6.54 -4.50
C SER A 46 12.03 -7.04 -5.31
N LEU A 47 10.90 -6.31 -5.30
CA LEU A 47 9.71 -6.63 -6.11
C LEU A 47 9.88 -6.29 -7.60
N THR A 48 10.98 -5.64 -7.97
CA THR A 48 11.34 -5.40 -9.38
C THR A 48 11.80 -6.67 -10.09
N GLU A 49 12.27 -7.67 -9.33
CA GLU A 49 12.68 -8.97 -9.85
C GLU A 49 11.47 -9.74 -10.40
N ALA A 50 11.67 -10.43 -11.52
CA ALA A 50 10.66 -11.33 -12.07
C ALA A 50 10.21 -12.36 -11.01
N GLU A 51 8.92 -12.66 -10.97
CA GLU A 51 8.28 -13.61 -10.04
C GLU A 51 8.13 -13.14 -8.57
N ARG A 52 8.63 -11.95 -8.19
CA ARG A 52 8.37 -11.37 -6.87
C ARG A 52 7.22 -10.36 -6.92
N ASN A 53 6.10 -10.72 -6.29
CA ASN A 53 4.87 -9.93 -6.32
C ASN A 53 4.22 -9.72 -4.94
N THR A 54 4.86 -10.17 -3.87
CA THR A 54 4.28 -10.21 -2.52
C THR A 54 5.22 -9.54 -1.52
N LEU A 55 4.73 -8.54 -0.80
CA LEU A 55 5.39 -7.95 0.36
C LEU A 55 4.78 -8.53 1.64
N ILE A 56 5.60 -9.17 2.47
CA ILE A 56 5.17 -9.68 3.79
C ILE A 56 5.37 -8.58 4.83
N VAL A 57 4.31 -8.27 5.58
CA VAL A 57 4.29 -7.21 6.60
C VAL A 57 3.95 -7.80 7.96
N ASP A 58 4.75 -7.47 8.98
CA ASP A 58 4.46 -7.84 10.37
C ASP A 58 3.50 -6.82 11.00
N MET A 59 2.34 -7.28 11.46
CA MET A 59 1.32 -6.42 12.08
C MET A 59 1.80 -5.76 13.39
N ARG A 60 2.83 -6.29 14.05
CA ARG A 60 3.47 -5.65 15.21
C ARG A 60 4.20 -4.36 14.80
N HIS A 61 4.83 -4.36 13.63
CA HIS A 61 5.49 -3.17 13.08
C HIS A 61 4.47 -2.10 12.67
N VAL A 62 3.34 -2.53 12.11
CA VAL A 62 2.23 -1.62 11.81
C VAL A 62 1.71 -0.98 13.09
N HIS A 63 1.51 -1.78 14.15
CA HIS A 63 1.06 -1.27 15.45
C HIS A 63 2.04 -0.30 16.09
N SER A 64 3.35 -0.61 16.06
CA SER A 64 4.38 0.29 16.60
C SER A 64 4.49 1.61 15.83
N TYR A 65 4.17 1.60 14.53
CA TYR A 65 4.14 2.81 13.72
C TYR A 65 2.86 3.64 13.96
N SER A 66 1.70 2.99 13.98
CA SER A 66 0.39 3.63 14.18
C SER A 66 -0.62 2.62 14.70
N SER A 67 -1.06 2.77 15.95
CA SER A 67 -2.13 1.94 16.52
C SER A 67 -3.43 2.07 15.72
N ALA A 68 -3.74 3.28 15.26
CA ALA A 68 -4.95 3.55 14.48
C ALA A 68 -4.93 2.82 13.12
N LEU A 69 -3.78 2.83 12.42
CA LEU A 69 -3.62 2.08 11.18
C LEU A 69 -3.77 0.57 11.42
N HIS A 70 -3.14 0.06 12.47
CA HIS A 70 -3.23 -1.35 12.84
C HIS A 70 -4.67 -1.78 13.11
N GLU A 71 -5.38 -1.04 13.96
CA GLU A 71 -6.77 -1.34 14.31
C GLU A 71 -7.69 -1.27 13.09
N THR A 72 -7.52 -0.26 12.23
CA THR A 72 -8.32 -0.13 11.00
C THR A 72 -8.10 -1.32 10.07
N ILE A 73 -6.85 -1.73 9.85
CA ILE A 73 -6.54 -2.89 9.01
C ILE A 73 -7.07 -4.18 9.64
N ALA A 74 -6.96 -4.34 10.97
CA ALA A 74 -7.41 -5.54 11.67
C ALA A 74 -8.94 -5.70 11.64
N LEU A 75 -9.68 -4.60 11.74
CA LEU A 75 -11.15 -4.60 11.78
C LEU A 75 -11.80 -4.57 10.40
N GLU A 76 -11.20 -3.86 9.44
CA GLU A 76 -11.79 -3.59 8.13
C GLU A 76 -10.96 -4.15 6.96
N PHE A 77 -10.19 -5.22 7.19
CA PHE A 77 -9.24 -5.79 6.22
C PHE A 77 -9.80 -5.90 4.79
N TYR A 78 -10.98 -6.50 4.62
CA TYR A 78 -11.56 -6.72 3.29
C TYR A 78 -11.90 -5.41 2.55
N ARG A 79 -12.32 -4.36 3.27
CA ARG A 79 -12.61 -3.05 2.69
C ARG A 79 -11.31 -2.31 2.33
N MET A 80 -10.29 -2.44 3.17
CA MET A 80 -9.02 -1.71 3.02
C MET A 80 -8.02 -2.41 2.09
N TYR A 81 -8.14 -3.72 1.87
CA TYR A 81 -7.26 -4.52 1.02
C TYR A 81 -6.95 -3.88 -0.35
N PRO A 82 -7.94 -3.42 -1.16
CA PRO A 82 -7.64 -2.80 -2.46
C PRO A 82 -6.76 -1.54 -2.33
N TYR A 83 -7.00 -0.72 -1.31
CA TYR A 83 -6.22 0.50 -1.03
C TYR A 83 -4.80 0.19 -0.57
N ILE A 84 -4.62 -0.87 0.22
CA ILE A 84 -3.31 -1.36 0.67
C ILE A 84 -2.49 -1.88 -0.52
N CYS A 85 -3.11 -2.71 -1.38
CA CYS A 85 -2.47 -3.20 -2.60
C CYS A 85 -2.09 -2.07 -3.54
N GLU A 86 -2.93 -1.05 -3.68
CA GLU A 86 -2.64 0.12 -4.51
C GLU A 86 -1.46 0.93 -3.96
N ALA A 87 -1.39 1.14 -2.64
CA ALA A 87 -0.23 1.77 -2.00
C ALA A 87 1.07 1.01 -2.29
N LEU A 88 1.04 -0.32 -2.26
CA LEU A 88 2.19 -1.17 -2.59
C LEU A 88 2.54 -1.08 -4.08
N ARG A 89 1.54 -1.13 -4.97
CA ARG A 89 1.73 -1.04 -6.43
C ARG A 89 2.44 0.26 -6.81
N LEU A 90 1.97 1.39 -6.26
CA LEU A 90 2.58 2.69 -6.49
C LEU A 90 4.01 2.75 -5.94
N ALA A 91 4.24 2.21 -4.74
CA ALA A 91 5.60 2.16 -4.17
C ALA A 91 6.57 1.31 -5.00
N ALA A 92 6.11 0.19 -5.58
CA ALA A 92 6.92 -0.64 -6.46
C ALA A 92 7.23 0.07 -7.80
N ILE A 93 6.26 0.78 -8.37
CA ILE A 93 6.48 1.61 -9.57
C ILE A 93 7.54 2.69 -9.29
N ASP A 94 7.41 3.39 -8.16
CA ASP A 94 8.39 4.39 -7.74
C ASP A 94 9.80 3.79 -7.69
N ALA A 95 9.96 2.59 -7.11
CA ALA A 95 11.23 1.89 -7.03
C ALA A 95 11.81 1.59 -8.43
N CYS A 96 11.01 1.09 -9.38
CA CYS A 96 11.46 0.85 -10.76
C CYS A 96 11.94 2.12 -11.47
N THR A 97 11.34 3.28 -11.19
CA THR A 97 11.71 4.53 -11.87
C THR A 97 13.02 5.14 -11.38
N HIS A 98 13.45 4.79 -10.17
CA HIS A 98 14.72 5.25 -9.60
C HIS A 98 15.95 4.57 -10.22
N ASP A 99 15.78 3.43 -10.90
CA ASP A 99 16.88 2.71 -11.57
C ASP A 99 17.31 3.32 -12.92
N VAL A 100 16.63 4.37 -13.39
CA VAL A 100 16.85 4.97 -14.73
C VAL A 100 17.76 6.21 -14.70
N ASN A 101 18.30 6.61 -13.54
CA ASN A 101 19.21 7.76 -13.40
C ASN A 101 20.61 7.36 -12.93
#